data_AF-A0A4U1EL78-F1
#
_entry.id   AF-A0A4U1EL78-F1
#
_cell.length_a   1.000
_cell.length_b   1.000
_cell.length_c   1.000
_cell.angle_alpha   90.00
_cell.angle_beta   90.00
_cell.angle_gamma   90.00
#
_symmetry.space_group_name_H-M   'P 1'
#
loop_
_entity.id
_entity.type
_entity.pdbx_description
1 polymer ?
#
loop_
_entity_poly.entity_id
_entity_poly.type
_entity_poly.pdbx_seq_one_letter_code
_entity_poly.pdbx_strand_id
1 'polypeptide(L)'
;LNAQLQMEVERLIVQDYATEHQKSIVLGSMDNFCHQSHRKPIKVQLPEYILDFGYIILGDVRTHIIKITNTSHFPVSFHAEKHVLHDTGFSIELDRVKNLPYCETETFEVRFDAQGASLSVGNKKVILPIKLCLLITPVMIQLLFQSRDSFSNPMLHGNNNFMPTLGPTVHICLQAKVTIPSMTLSCGKVEFATIQCGQCLVETIQLSNHLQVPCEWFIHTHKQVSKLEKHMPKYLRRKLCAEFKPKTRIFEIQPTSGVLDPGERSNMQVKFMPKEE
;
A
#
# COMPACT_ATOMS: atom_id res chain seq x y z
N LEU A 1 -10.22 18.38 -14.12
CA LEU A 1 -10.38 18.01 -15.54
C LEU A 1 -11.67 17.20 -15.67
N ASN A 2 -12.52 17.48 -16.67
CA ASN A 2 -13.76 16.74 -16.88
C ASN A 2 -13.40 15.31 -17.32
N ALA A 3 -13.78 14.28 -16.54
CA ALA A 3 -13.47 12.88 -16.85
C ALA A 3 -13.92 12.48 -18.27
N GLN A 4 -14.98 13.11 -18.77
CA GLN A 4 -15.48 12.91 -20.13
C GLN A 4 -14.55 13.41 -21.23
N LEU A 5 -13.85 14.54 -21.00
CA LEU A 5 -12.85 15.05 -21.93
C LEU A 5 -11.60 14.17 -21.93
N GLN A 6 -11.19 13.67 -20.77
CA GLN A 6 -10.09 12.73 -20.64
C GLN A 6 -10.37 11.43 -21.44
N MET A 7 -11.58 10.88 -21.27
CA MET A 7 -12.02 9.71 -22.03
C MET A 7 -11.99 9.96 -23.55
N GLU A 8 -12.50 11.10 -24.01
CA GLU A 8 -12.53 11.38 -25.45
C GLU A 8 -11.12 11.55 -26.04
N VAL A 9 -10.17 12.11 -25.29
CA VAL A 9 -8.76 12.17 -25.69
C VAL A 9 -8.15 10.77 -25.79
N GLU A 10 -8.40 9.91 -24.79
CA GLU A 10 -7.97 8.50 -24.80
C GLU A 10 -8.58 7.74 -25.99
N ARG A 11 -9.82 8.06 -26.38
CA ARG A 11 -10.48 7.49 -27.56
C ARG A 11 -9.69 7.74 -28.82
N LEU A 12 -9.37 9.01 -29.04
CA LEU A 12 -8.71 9.47 -30.25
C LEU A 12 -7.31 8.87 -30.35
N ILE A 13 -6.61 8.74 -29.22
CA ILE A 13 -5.27 8.13 -29.15
C ILE A 13 -5.30 6.65 -29.55
N VAL A 14 -6.24 5.86 -29.02
CA VAL A 14 -6.34 4.44 -29.41
C VAL A 14 -6.87 4.27 -30.83
N GLN A 15 -7.77 5.15 -31.25
CA GLN A 15 -8.26 5.17 -32.62
C GLN A 15 -7.13 5.40 -33.62
N ASP A 16 -6.26 6.38 -33.37
CA ASP A 16 -5.09 6.66 -34.21
C ASP A 16 -4.17 5.44 -34.31
N TYR A 17 -3.82 4.82 -33.17
CA TYR A 17 -3.02 3.59 -33.12
C TYR A 17 -3.61 2.45 -33.99
N ALA A 18 -4.91 2.17 -33.84
CA ALA A 18 -5.56 1.10 -34.58
C ALA A 18 -5.59 1.38 -36.09
N THR A 19 -5.84 2.64 -36.48
CA THR A 19 -5.95 3.06 -37.88
C THR A 19 -4.59 2.96 -38.59
N GLU A 20 -3.49 3.28 -37.91
CA GLU A 20 -2.13 3.14 -38.45
C GLU A 20 -1.71 1.68 -38.59
N HIS A 21 -1.98 0.84 -37.60
CA HIS A 21 -1.69 -0.60 -37.68
C HIS A 21 -2.48 -1.28 -38.80
N GLN A 22 -3.74 -0.88 -39.03
CA GLN A 22 -4.54 -1.40 -40.15
C GLN A 22 -3.98 -0.99 -41.51
N LYS A 23 -3.47 0.25 -41.66
CA LYS A 23 -2.76 0.69 -42.87
C LYS A 23 -1.49 -0.13 -43.12
N SER A 24 -0.76 -0.52 -42.07
CA SER A 24 0.44 -1.37 -42.20
C SER A 24 0.13 -2.80 -42.67
N ILE A 25 -1.03 -3.33 -42.27
CA ILE A 25 -1.49 -4.68 -42.63
C ILE A 25 -2.07 -4.70 -44.04
N VAL A 26 -2.86 -3.68 -44.43
CA VAL A 26 -3.47 -3.58 -45.77
C VAL A 26 -2.44 -3.29 -46.86
N LEU A 27 -1.42 -2.46 -46.58
CA LEU A 27 -0.35 -2.17 -47.55
C LEU A 27 0.62 -3.35 -47.78
N GLY A 28 0.59 -4.37 -46.91
CA GLY A 28 1.38 -5.59 -47.06
C GLY A 28 0.79 -6.63 -48.03
N SER A 29 -0.44 -6.43 -48.51
CA SER A 29 -1.15 -7.40 -49.37
C SER A 29 -1.18 -7.05 -50.87
N MET A 30 -0.72 -5.87 -51.26
CA MET A 30 -0.55 -5.47 -52.67
C MET A 30 0.72 -4.61 -52.79
N ASP A 31 1.89 -5.25 -52.88
CA ASP A 31 3.00 -4.87 -53.76
C ASP A 31 4.24 -5.73 -53.48
N ASN A 32 4.51 -6.65 -54.39
CA ASN A 32 5.87 -7.13 -54.63
C ASN A 32 6.61 -5.99 -55.32
N PHE A 33 7.55 -5.31 -54.64
CA PHE A 33 8.86 -4.83 -55.12
C PHE A 33 9.46 -3.81 -54.13
N CYS A 34 10.72 -4.08 -53.78
CA CYS A 34 11.70 -3.34 -52.96
C CYS A 34 11.37 -1.91 -52.46
N HIS A 35 11.31 -1.74 -51.13
CA HIS A 35 12.24 -0.92 -50.32
C HIS A 35 11.83 -1.05 -48.84
N GLN A 36 12.69 -1.65 -48.02
CA GLN A 36 12.54 -1.76 -46.56
C GLN A 36 12.56 -0.38 -45.91
N SER A 37 11.41 0.29 -45.88
CA SER A 37 11.17 1.35 -44.89
C SER A 37 10.73 0.68 -43.61
N HIS A 38 11.69 0.41 -42.71
CA HIS A 38 11.41 0.09 -41.31
C HIS A 38 10.64 1.26 -40.68
N ARG A 39 9.31 1.27 -40.85
CA ARG A 39 8.44 2.19 -40.12
C ARG A 39 8.45 1.71 -38.68
N LYS A 40 9.18 2.43 -37.82
CA LYS A 40 9.14 2.23 -36.36
C LYS A 40 7.68 2.36 -35.93
N PRO A 41 7.12 1.39 -35.18
CA PRO A 41 5.76 1.54 -34.67
C PRO A 41 5.71 2.80 -33.82
N ILE A 42 4.76 3.69 -34.12
CA ILE A 42 4.52 4.88 -33.31
C ILE A 42 4.13 4.37 -31.92
N LYS A 43 4.97 4.71 -30.95
CA LYS A 43 4.83 4.31 -29.56
C LYS A 43 3.75 5.19 -28.95
N VAL A 44 2.50 4.81 -29.18
CA VAL A 44 1.34 5.51 -28.64
C VAL A 44 1.42 5.47 -27.11
N GLN A 45 1.51 6.65 -26.49
CA GLN A 45 1.60 6.79 -25.04
C GLN A 45 0.18 6.77 -24.47
N LEU A 46 -0.23 5.59 -23.99
CA LEU A 46 -1.43 5.47 -23.17
C LEU A 46 -1.21 6.16 -21.81
N PRO A 47 -2.27 6.66 -21.16
CA PRO A 47 -2.17 7.23 -19.82
C PRO A 47 -1.50 6.26 -18.84
N GLU A 48 -0.64 6.80 -17.98
CA GLU A 48 -0.09 6.08 -16.84
C GLU A 48 -1.09 6.14 -15.69
N TYR A 49 -1.61 4.99 -15.27
CA TYR A 49 -2.48 4.90 -14.10
C TYR A 49 -1.64 4.67 -12.85
N ILE A 50 -1.92 5.37 -11.76
CA ILE A 50 -1.18 5.21 -10.50
C ILE A 50 -2.12 4.65 -9.43
N LEU A 51 -1.73 3.52 -8.84
CA LEU A 51 -2.32 2.99 -7.61
C LEU A 51 -1.33 3.19 -6.46
N ASP A 52 -1.63 4.14 -5.60
CA ASP A 52 -0.82 4.47 -4.41
C ASP A 52 -1.46 3.86 -3.15
N PHE A 53 -0.72 2.97 -2.49
CA PHE A 53 -1.13 2.38 -1.22
C PHE A 53 -0.81 3.26 -0.01
N GLY A 54 -0.09 4.36 -0.20
CA GLY A 54 0.37 5.27 0.84
C GLY A 54 1.41 4.63 1.76
N TYR A 55 1.35 4.99 3.04
CA TYR A 55 2.22 4.44 4.07
C TYR A 55 1.69 3.08 4.56
N ILE A 56 2.59 2.10 4.63
CA ILE A 56 2.31 0.75 5.10
C ILE A 56 3.34 0.38 6.16
N ILE A 57 2.88 -0.08 7.31
CA ILE A 57 3.75 -0.57 8.38
C ILE A 57 4.34 -1.91 7.95
N LEU A 58 5.64 -2.12 8.15
CA LEU A 58 6.29 -3.39 7.86
C LEU A 58 5.62 -4.52 8.67
N GLY A 59 5.10 -5.52 7.95
CA GLY A 59 4.31 -6.62 8.51
C GLY A 59 2.81 -6.52 8.23
N ASP A 60 2.32 -5.33 7.89
CA ASP A 60 0.96 -5.17 7.39
C ASP A 60 0.85 -5.61 5.92
N VAL A 61 -0.30 -6.18 5.60
CA VAL A 61 -0.72 -6.50 4.25
C VAL A 61 -1.88 -5.60 3.89
N ARG A 62 -1.83 -4.96 2.73
CA ARG A 62 -2.92 -4.10 2.23
C ARG A 62 -3.37 -4.58 0.86
N THR A 63 -4.68 -4.49 0.62
CA THR A 63 -5.31 -4.89 -0.64
C THR A 63 -6.16 -3.74 -1.18
N HIS A 64 -6.09 -3.52 -2.49
CA HIS A 64 -6.94 -2.59 -3.23
C HIS A 64 -7.65 -3.31 -4.36
N ILE A 65 -8.89 -2.92 -4.64
CA ILE A 65 -9.67 -3.44 -5.78
C ILE A 65 -9.53 -2.46 -6.94
N ILE A 66 -9.12 -2.97 -8.10
CA ILE A 66 -9.11 -2.25 -9.37
C ILE A 66 -10.30 -2.71 -10.21
N LYS A 67 -10.93 -1.77 -10.91
CA LYS A 67 -11.99 -2.06 -11.89
C LYS A 67 -11.53 -1.67 -13.29
N ILE A 68 -11.70 -2.58 -14.23
CA ILE A 68 -11.42 -2.42 -15.65
C ILE A 68 -12.73 -2.48 -16.41
N THR A 69 -13.17 -1.35 -16.96
CA THR A 69 -14.40 -1.28 -17.75
C THR A 69 -14.07 -1.20 -19.22
N ASN A 70 -14.65 -2.11 -20.02
CA ASN A 70 -14.58 -2.01 -21.47
C ASN A 70 -15.56 -0.92 -21.95
N THR A 71 -15.02 0.17 -22.47
CA THR A 71 -15.83 1.25 -23.06
C THR A 71 -15.90 1.17 -24.59
N SER A 72 -15.28 0.16 -25.19
CA SER A 72 -15.42 -0.14 -26.61
C SER A 72 -16.72 -0.87 -26.91
N HIS A 73 -17.35 -0.53 -28.03
CA HIS A 73 -18.53 -1.25 -28.54
C HIS A 73 -18.23 -2.69 -28.99
N PHE A 74 -16.95 -3.11 -28.99
CA PHE A 74 -16.53 -4.47 -29.31
C PHE A 74 -16.02 -5.21 -28.07
N PRO A 75 -16.18 -6.55 -28.01
CA PRO A 75 -15.61 -7.35 -26.93
C PRO A 75 -14.09 -7.27 -26.87
N VAL A 76 -13.53 -7.20 -25.65
CA VAL A 76 -12.09 -7.04 -25.43
C VAL A 76 -11.53 -8.18 -24.60
N SER A 77 -10.35 -8.67 -24.97
CA SER A 77 -9.61 -9.60 -24.14
C SER A 77 -8.34 -8.94 -23.63
N PHE A 78 -7.93 -9.21 -22.40
CA PHE A 78 -6.69 -8.69 -21.85
C PHE A 78 -6.10 -9.60 -20.79
N HIS A 79 -4.83 -9.39 -20.48
CA HIS A 79 -4.18 -10.03 -19.35
C HIS A 79 -3.10 -9.13 -18.75
N ALA A 80 -2.82 -9.34 -17.47
CA ALA A 80 -1.72 -8.68 -16.78
C ALA A 80 -0.45 -9.52 -16.82
N GLU A 81 0.70 -8.85 -16.88
CA GLU A 81 2.01 -9.51 -16.87
C GLU A 81 2.52 -9.74 -15.44
N LYS A 82 1.99 -10.77 -14.77
CA LYS A 82 2.27 -11.04 -13.34
C LYS A 82 3.75 -11.22 -12.99
N HIS A 83 4.58 -11.68 -13.94
CA HIS A 83 6.00 -11.98 -13.69
C HIS A 83 6.81 -10.74 -13.28
N VAL A 84 6.40 -9.54 -13.69
CA VAL A 84 7.08 -8.28 -13.32
C VAL A 84 6.94 -7.95 -11.83
N LEU A 85 6.02 -8.63 -11.12
CA LEU A 85 5.72 -8.40 -9.72
C LEU A 85 6.58 -9.26 -8.77
N HIS A 86 7.37 -10.20 -9.30
CA HIS A 86 8.21 -11.08 -8.50
C HIS A 86 9.18 -10.26 -7.61
N ASP A 87 9.28 -10.64 -6.33
CA ASP A 87 10.09 -9.95 -5.30
C ASP A 87 9.77 -8.47 -5.08
N THR A 88 8.67 -7.95 -5.63
CA THR A 88 8.30 -6.53 -5.43
C THR A 88 7.38 -6.31 -4.23
N GLY A 89 6.87 -7.39 -3.63
CA GLY A 89 5.83 -7.35 -2.59
C GLY A 89 4.43 -7.13 -3.12
N PHE A 90 4.27 -6.72 -4.39
CA PHE A 90 2.97 -6.63 -5.04
C PHE A 90 2.55 -7.98 -5.61
N SER A 91 1.27 -8.29 -5.56
CA SER A 91 0.66 -9.44 -6.23
C SER A 91 -0.73 -9.08 -6.72
N ILE A 92 -1.22 -9.80 -7.74
CA ILE A 92 -2.55 -9.57 -8.31
C ILE A 92 -3.30 -10.89 -8.52
N GLU A 93 -4.60 -10.82 -8.34
CA GLU A 93 -5.54 -11.92 -8.60
C GLU A 93 -6.39 -11.59 -9.84
N LEU A 94 -5.73 -11.60 -11.00
CA LEU A 94 -6.38 -11.37 -12.30
C LEU A 94 -5.99 -12.46 -13.29
N ASP A 95 -6.94 -13.28 -13.70
CA ASP A 95 -6.71 -14.22 -14.79
C ASP A 95 -6.89 -13.56 -16.16
N ARG A 96 -6.54 -14.27 -17.22
CA ARG A 96 -6.73 -13.76 -18.58
C ARG A 96 -8.22 -13.56 -18.82
N VAL A 97 -8.63 -12.31 -19.00
CA VAL A 97 -9.99 -11.92 -19.33
C VAL A 97 -10.19 -12.11 -20.83
N LYS A 98 -11.29 -12.77 -21.20
CA LYS A 98 -11.63 -13.04 -22.60
C LYS A 98 -12.98 -12.44 -22.92
N ASN A 99 -13.06 -11.76 -24.06
CA ASN A 99 -14.30 -11.27 -24.65
C ASN A 99 -15.17 -10.44 -23.68
N LEU A 100 -14.55 -9.59 -22.85
CA LEU A 100 -15.26 -8.65 -21.98
C LEU A 100 -16.16 -7.74 -22.83
N PRO A 101 -17.49 -7.82 -22.71
CA PRO A 101 -18.43 -7.06 -23.55
C PRO A 101 -18.39 -5.55 -23.31
N TYR A 102 -19.05 -4.78 -24.17
CA TYR A 102 -19.22 -3.33 -24.00
C TYR A 102 -19.93 -3.01 -22.68
N CYS A 103 -19.45 -1.98 -21.98
CA CYS A 103 -19.92 -1.53 -20.66
C CYS A 103 -19.74 -2.54 -19.52
N GLU A 104 -19.16 -3.72 -19.78
CA GLU A 104 -18.87 -4.68 -18.73
C GLU A 104 -17.56 -4.34 -18.01
N THR A 105 -17.52 -4.72 -16.73
CA THR A 105 -16.42 -4.40 -15.83
C THR A 105 -15.84 -5.65 -15.20
N GLU A 106 -14.55 -5.87 -15.40
CA GLU A 106 -13.78 -6.85 -14.64
C GLU A 106 -13.19 -6.18 -13.39
N THR A 107 -13.25 -6.85 -12.24
CA THR A 107 -12.62 -6.36 -11.02
C THR A 107 -11.56 -7.33 -10.54
N PHE A 108 -10.41 -6.82 -10.09
CA PHE A 108 -9.36 -7.65 -9.55
C PHE A 108 -8.67 -6.98 -8.37
N GLU A 109 -8.08 -7.80 -7.51
CA GLU A 109 -7.37 -7.34 -6.32
C GLU A 109 -5.87 -7.17 -6.62
N VAL A 110 -5.32 -6.08 -6.09
CA VAL A 110 -3.88 -5.86 -5.97
C VAL A 110 -3.55 -5.87 -4.49
N ARG A 111 -2.70 -6.80 -4.08
CA ARG A 111 -2.21 -6.95 -2.72
C ARG A 111 -0.76 -6.47 -2.64
N PHE A 112 -0.40 -5.87 -1.52
CA PHE A 112 0.98 -5.54 -1.18
C PHE A 112 1.35 -6.14 0.18
N ASP A 113 2.42 -6.92 0.19
CA ASP A 113 2.96 -7.63 1.35
C ASP A 113 4.49 -7.47 1.40
N ALA A 114 4.94 -6.47 2.16
CA ALA A 114 6.36 -6.15 2.26
C ALA A 114 7.15 -7.22 3.02
N GLN A 115 6.57 -7.82 4.05
CA GLN A 115 7.26 -8.82 4.87
C GLN A 115 7.36 -10.17 4.15
N GLY A 116 6.30 -10.60 3.46
CA GLY A 116 6.30 -11.82 2.65
C GLY A 116 7.36 -11.79 1.54
N ALA A 117 7.66 -10.61 0.99
CA ALA A 117 8.71 -10.39 0.00
C ALA A 117 10.06 -9.94 0.60
N SER A 118 10.23 -9.97 1.92
CA SER A 118 11.48 -9.58 2.61
C SER A 118 12.00 -8.19 2.24
N LEU A 119 11.11 -7.21 2.07
CA LEU A 119 11.46 -5.86 1.66
C LEU A 119 11.91 -4.97 2.82
N SER A 120 12.88 -4.10 2.54
CA SER A 120 13.28 -3.03 3.45
C SER A 120 12.27 -1.87 3.49
N VAL A 121 12.35 -1.06 4.55
CA VAL A 121 11.71 0.26 4.66
C VAL A 121 12.08 1.15 3.45
N GLY A 122 11.16 2.02 3.04
CA GLY A 122 11.34 2.99 1.96
C GLY A 122 10.27 2.92 0.87
N ASN A 123 10.49 3.66 -0.21
CA ASN A 123 9.57 3.74 -1.35
C ASN A 123 9.70 2.48 -2.22
N LYS A 124 8.57 1.88 -2.58
CA LYS A 124 8.47 0.74 -3.50
C LYS A 124 7.59 1.16 -4.67
N LYS A 125 8.04 0.86 -5.90
CA LYS A 125 7.37 1.21 -7.14
C LYS A 125 7.58 0.10 -8.17
N VAL A 126 6.52 -0.34 -8.84
CA VAL A 126 6.58 -1.29 -9.96
C VAL A 126 5.55 -0.92 -11.01
N ILE A 127 5.86 -1.16 -12.28
CA ILE A 127 4.92 -0.97 -13.38
C ILE A 127 4.31 -2.34 -13.71
N LEU A 128 2.99 -2.43 -13.70
CA LEU A 128 2.21 -3.58 -14.11
C LEU A 128 1.65 -3.36 -15.53
N PRO A 129 2.15 -4.09 -16.53
CA PRO A 129 1.61 -4.07 -17.88
C PRO A 129 0.32 -4.87 -18.00
N ILE A 130 -0.70 -4.24 -18.60
CA ILE A 130 -1.95 -4.86 -19.03
C ILE A 130 -1.93 -4.94 -20.56
N LYS A 131 -1.75 -6.15 -21.10
CA LYS A 131 -1.70 -6.42 -22.53
C LYS A 131 -3.10 -6.64 -23.08
N LEU A 132 -3.48 -5.83 -24.07
CA LEU A 132 -4.75 -5.99 -24.77
C LEU A 132 -4.61 -6.96 -25.95
N CYS A 133 -5.60 -7.80 -26.15
CA CYS A 133 -5.77 -8.62 -27.35
C CYS A 133 -6.99 -8.08 -28.11
N LEU A 134 -6.75 -7.50 -29.29
CA LEU A 134 -7.79 -6.87 -30.10
C LEU A 134 -8.23 -7.78 -31.25
N LEU A 135 -9.53 -7.83 -31.50
CA LEU A 135 -10.09 -8.22 -32.79
C LEU A 135 -10.26 -6.93 -33.63
N ILE A 136 -9.20 -6.51 -34.32
CA ILE A 136 -9.16 -5.52 -35.43
C ILE A 136 -10.10 -4.28 -35.29
N THR A 137 -10.24 -3.69 -34.10
CA THR A 137 -10.99 -2.43 -33.90
C THR A 137 -10.38 -1.59 -32.77
N PRO A 138 -10.53 -0.25 -32.78
CA PRO A 138 -9.99 0.62 -31.74
C PRO A 138 -10.71 0.38 -30.41
N VAL A 139 -9.96 0.02 -29.37
CA VAL A 139 -10.50 -0.35 -28.06
C VAL A 139 -10.10 0.67 -27.01
N MET A 140 -11.08 1.24 -26.34
CA MET A 140 -10.85 2.05 -25.16
C MET A 140 -11.19 1.26 -23.90
N ILE A 141 -10.36 1.41 -22.87
CA ILE A 141 -10.59 0.86 -21.54
C ILE A 141 -10.31 1.95 -20.53
N GLN A 142 -11.24 2.16 -19.60
CA GLN A 142 -11.02 3.04 -18.46
C GLN A 142 -10.79 2.21 -17.21
N LEU A 143 -9.71 2.52 -16.48
CA LEU A 143 -9.48 2.02 -15.13
C LEU A 143 -10.12 2.98 -14.14
N LEU A 144 -11.07 2.48 -13.36
CA LEU A 144 -11.75 3.25 -12.31
C LEU A 144 -11.33 2.71 -10.94
N PHE A 145 -10.85 3.62 -10.08
CA PHE A 145 -10.56 3.35 -8.68
C PHE A 145 -11.66 3.96 -7.82
N GLN A 146 -12.67 3.19 -7.39
CA GLN A 146 -13.61 3.57 -6.31
C GLN A 146 -14.65 2.48 -5.94
N SER A 147 -15.01 2.51 -4.64
CA SER A 147 -15.99 1.68 -3.90
C SER A 147 -17.45 1.97 -4.33
N ARG A 148 -18.24 0.91 -4.60
CA ARG A 148 -19.74 0.80 -4.83
C ARG A 148 -20.39 1.83 -5.77
N ASP A 149 -21.43 1.60 -6.59
CA ASP A 149 -22.38 0.52 -6.90
C ASP A 149 -22.95 0.75 -8.34
N SER A 150 -23.46 -0.33 -8.96
CA SER A 150 -24.50 -0.52 -10.01
C SER A 150 -24.70 0.42 -11.23
N PHE A 151 -24.79 -0.18 -12.44
CA PHE A 151 -26.01 -0.25 -13.29
C PHE A 151 -25.81 -1.18 -14.51
N SER A 152 -26.89 -1.88 -14.88
CA SER A 152 -27.03 -2.97 -15.86
C SER A 152 -27.09 -2.55 -17.33
N ASN A 153 -26.70 -3.44 -18.27
CA ASN A 153 -27.14 -3.38 -19.68
C ASN A 153 -27.25 -4.78 -20.33
N PRO A 154 -28.04 -4.94 -21.42
CA PRO A 154 -28.36 -6.23 -22.01
C PRO A 154 -27.45 -6.65 -23.19
N MET A 155 -27.47 -7.96 -23.43
CA MET A 155 -26.67 -8.76 -24.36
C MET A 155 -26.72 -8.37 -25.85
N LEU A 156 -25.59 -8.59 -26.54
CA LEU A 156 -25.56 -9.12 -27.91
C LEU A 156 -24.46 -10.17 -28.06
N HIS A 157 -24.86 -11.35 -28.55
CA HIS A 157 -23.98 -12.45 -28.95
C HIS A 157 -23.42 -12.19 -30.35
N GLY A 158 -22.13 -12.45 -30.53
CA GLY A 158 -21.50 -12.51 -31.84
C GLY A 158 -20.17 -13.25 -31.75
N ASN A 159 -20.18 -14.53 -32.10
CA ASN A 159 -18.97 -15.30 -32.39
C ASN A 159 -18.12 -14.55 -33.41
N ASN A 160 -16.79 -14.61 -33.29
CA ASN A 160 -15.89 -14.83 -34.43
C ASN A 160 -14.46 -15.12 -33.97
N ASN A 161 -13.97 -16.28 -34.37
CA ASN A 161 -12.58 -16.69 -34.25
C ASN A 161 -11.70 -15.73 -35.07
N PHE A 162 -10.97 -14.85 -34.39
CA PHE A 162 -9.96 -13.99 -35.00
C PHE A 162 -8.58 -14.25 -34.37
N MET A 163 -7.58 -14.32 -35.23
CA MET A 163 -6.16 -14.46 -34.88
C MET A 163 -5.72 -13.28 -33.99
N PRO A 164 -5.11 -13.51 -32.81
CA PRO A 164 -4.77 -12.44 -31.87
C PRO A 164 -3.58 -11.63 -32.38
N THR A 165 -3.84 -10.45 -32.94
CA THR A 165 -2.83 -9.40 -33.11
C THR A 165 -2.53 -8.74 -31.77
N LEU A 166 -1.25 -8.54 -31.47
CA LEU A 166 -0.74 -7.93 -30.24
C LEU A 166 -1.27 -6.49 -30.12
N GLY A 167 -2.21 -6.25 -29.20
CA GLY A 167 -2.79 -4.93 -28.95
C GLY A 167 -1.87 -4.02 -28.13
N PRO A 168 -2.26 -2.75 -27.93
CA PRO A 168 -1.49 -1.81 -27.13
C PRO A 168 -1.45 -2.25 -25.65
N THR A 169 -0.46 -1.74 -24.90
CA THR A 169 -0.24 -2.10 -23.49
C THR A 169 -0.53 -0.90 -22.60
N VAL A 170 -1.46 -1.07 -21.65
CA VAL A 170 -1.76 -0.09 -20.60
C VAL A 170 -0.82 -0.34 -19.42
N HIS A 171 -0.29 0.71 -18.79
CA HIS A 171 0.57 0.58 -17.62
C HIS A 171 -0.13 1.07 -16.35
N ILE A 172 -0.08 0.25 -15.30
CA ILE A 172 -0.47 0.63 -13.95
C ILE A 172 0.80 0.72 -13.10
N CYS A 173 1.15 1.92 -12.66
CA CYS A 173 2.18 2.16 -11.66
C CYS A 173 1.64 1.83 -10.26
N LEU A 174 2.14 0.77 -9.66
CA LEU A 174 1.86 0.42 -8.26
C LEU A 174 2.94 1.05 -7.38
N GLN A 175 2.54 1.79 -6.34
CA GLN A 175 3.47 2.39 -5.40
C GLN A 175 3.02 2.29 -3.95
N ALA A 176 4.00 2.20 -3.04
CA ALA A 176 3.80 2.16 -1.60
C ALA A 176 5.04 2.70 -0.87
N LYS A 177 4.87 3.20 0.35
CA LYS A 177 5.97 3.57 1.24
C LYS A 177 5.95 2.71 2.50
N VAL A 178 6.90 1.79 2.58
CA VAL A 178 7.08 0.89 3.73
C VAL A 178 7.76 1.67 4.86
N THR A 179 7.24 1.56 6.08
CA THR A 179 7.76 2.24 7.28
C THR A 179 7.66 1.34 8.52
N ILE A 180 8.38 1.68 9.57
CA ILE A 180 8.24 1.06 10.90
C ILE A 180 7.79 2.15 11.87
N PRO A 181 6.81 1.89 12.76
CA PRO A 181 6.42 2.84 13.80
C PRO A 181 7.62 3.25 14.65
N SER A 182 7.75 4.53 14.93
CA SER A 182 8.85 5.08 15.72
C SER A 182 8.39 6.32 16.48
N MET A 183 8.98 6.53 17.65
CA MET A 183 8.73 7.66 18.53
C MET A 183 10.06 8.24 19.00
N THR A 184 10.13 9.56 19.15
CA THR A 184 11.28 10.27 19.71
C THR A 184 10.95 10.89 21.06
N LEU A 185 11.97 11.02 21.91
CA LEU A 185 11.89 11.66 23.23
C LEU A 185 12.58 13.03 23.18
N SER A 186 12.03 14.02 23.88
CA SER A 186 12.69 15.33 24.05
C SER A 186 14.02 15.23 24.81
N CYS A 187 14.15 14.24 25.71
CA CYS A 187 15.38 13.95 26.44
C CYS A 187 15.49 12.45 26.77
N GLY A 188 16.72 11.92 26.75
CA GLY A 188 17.01 10.53 27.12
C GLY A 188 17.37 10.33 28.60
N LYS A 189 17.57 11.43 29.34
CA LYS A 189 17.91 11.45 30.75
C LYS A 189 17.11 12.56 31.43
N VAL A 190 16.48 12.24 32.55
CA VAL A 190 15.82 13.22 33.42
C VAL A 190 16.67 13.42 34.66
N GLU A 191 17.03 14.67 34.91
CA GLU A 191 17.78 15.07 36.11
C GLU A 191 16.86 15.92 36.99
N PHE A 192 16.60 15.43 38.19
CA PHE A 192 15.81 16.16 39.17
C PHE A 192 16.71 17.10 39.96
N ALA A 193 16.19 18.29 40.27
CA ALA A 193 16.83 19.18 41.22
C ALA A 193 16.86 18.55 42.63
N THR A 194 17.76 19.04 43.48
CA THR A 194 17.83 18.64 44.90
C THR A 194 16.53 19.02 45.62
N ILE A 195 15.86 18.03 46.22
CA ILE A 195 14.62 18.20 47.00
C ILE A 195 14.71 17.49 48.36
N GLN A 196 13.92 17.94 49.33
CA GLN A 196 13.86 17.36 50.68
C GLN A 196 12.98 16.10 50.73
N CYS A 197 13.27 15.19 51.68
CA CYS A 197 12.38 14.06 51.98
C CYS A 197 10.97 14.57 52.34
N GLY A 198 9.95 13.94 51.75
CA GLY A 198 8.55 14.39 51.89
C GLY A 198 8.08 15.39 50.83
N GLN A 199 8.98 15.94 50.01
CA GLN A 199 8.63 16.70 48.81
C GLN A 199 8.53 15.78 47.57
N CYS A 200 7.86 16.25 46.53
CA CYS A 200 7.89 15.60 45.22
C CYS A 200 8.19 16.60 44.11
N LEU A 201 8.97 16.18 43.13
CA LEU A 201 9.26 16.94 41.92
C LEU A 201 8.74 16.19 40.70
N VAL A 202 8.09 16.90 39.78
CA VAL A 202 7.56 16.33 38.53
C VAL A 202 8.31 16.95 37.37
N GLU A 203 8.96 16.11 36.58
CA GLU A 203 9.57 16.51 35.32
C GLU A 203 8.74 15.98 34.15
N THR A 204 8.70 16.74 33.05
CA THR A 204 7.93 16.37 31.86
C THR A 204 8.85 16.01 30.72
N ILE A 205 8.68 14.81 30.17
CA ILE A 205 9.29 14.36 28.92
C ILE A 205 8.24 14.46 27.83
N GLN A 206 8.58 15.10 26.70
CA GLN A 206 7.70 15.12 25.55
C GLN A 206 8.03 13.96 24.61
N LEU A 207 7.00 13.19 24.29
CA LEU A 207 7.00 12.14 23.27
C LEU A 207 6.53 12.75 21.95
N SER A 208 7.17 12.43 20.83
CA SER A 208 6.72 12.88 19.51
C SER A 208 6.78 11.78 18.45
N ASN A 209 5.77 11.73 17.59
CA ASN A 209 5.75 10.89 16.41
C ASN A 209 5.91 11.76 15.16
N HIS A 210 7.06 11.64 14.49
CA HIS A 210 7.36 12.38 13.25
C HIS A 210 7.03 11.57 11.99
N LEU A 211 6.56 10.34 12.13
CA LEU A 211 6.22 9.46 11.01
C LEU A 211 4.75 9.61 10.61
N GLN A 212 4.42 9.10 9.43
CA GLN A 212 3.08 9.18 8.83
C GLN A 212 2.20 7.96 9.17
N VAL A 213 2.56 7.25 10.23
CA VAL A 213 1.81 6.10 10.76
C VAL A 213 1.67 6.25 12.27
N PRO A 214 0.58 5.78 12.89
CA PRO A 214 0.44 5.77 14.34
C PRO A 214 1.56 4.96 15.02
N CYS A 215 1.98 5.40 16.20
CA CYS A 215 2.96 4.71 17.03
C CYS A 215 2.37 4.42 18.40
N GLU A 216 2.15 3.13 18.69
CA GLU A 216 1.83 2.68 20.04
C GLU A 216 3.09 2.62 20.89
N TRP A 217 3.00 3.06 22.14
CA TRP A 217 4.11 3.09 23.08
C TRP A 217 3.67 2.64 24.46
N PHE A 218 4.60 2.05 25.20
CA PHE A 218 4.41 1.65 26.59
C PHE A 218 5.74 1.63 27.35
N ILE A 219 5.67 1.84 28.66
CA ILE A 219 6.85 1.85 29.54
C ILE A 219 7.15 0.42 29.99
N HIS A 220 8.33 -0.08 29.64
CA HIS A 220 8.84 -1.33 30.17
C HIS A 220 9.54 -1.11 31.52
N THR A 221 8.99 -1.65 32.61
CA THR A 221 9.65 -1.62 33.93
C THR A 221 10.40 -2.93 34.17
N HIS A 222 11.71 -2.87 34.36
CA HIS A 222 12.50 -4.05 34.70
C HIS A 222 12.16 -4.49 36.14
N LYS A 223 11.36 -5.55 36.29
CA LYS A 223 11.16 -6.20 37.58
C LYS A 223 12.44 -6.96 37.96
N GLN A 224 13.24 -6.41 38.86
CA GLN A 224 14.24 -7.21 39.57
C GLN A 224 13.52 -8.19 40.51
N VAL A 225 13.18 -9.38 40.01
CA VAL A 225 12.74 -10.49 40.86
C VAL A 225 13.99 -11.02 41.56
N SER A 226 14.08 -10.87 42.87
CA SER A 226 15.22 -11.36 43.62
C SER A 226 15.34 -12.88 43.45
N LYS A 227 16.56 -13.41 43.28
CA LYS A 227 16.77 -14.88 43.14
C LYS A 227 16.20 -15.67 44.32
N LEU A 228 16.08 -15.04 45.49
CA LEU A 228 15.51 -15.60 46.71
C LEU A 228 14.01 -15.88 46.60
N GLU A 229 13.25 -15.08 45.84
CA GLU A 229 11.81 -15.25 45.67
C GLU A 229 11.45 -16.50 44.85
N LYS A 230 12.31 -16.95 43.92
CA LYS A 230 11.98 -18.10 43.04
C LYS A 230 11.94 -19.44 43.78
N HIS A 231 12.67 -19.58 44.88
CA HIS A 231 12.80 -20.84 45.63
C HIS A 231 12.00 -20.89 46.93
N MET A 232 11.39 -19.78 47.36
CA MET A 232 10.57 -19.80 48.58
C MET A 232 9.20 -20.47 48.35
N PRO A 233 8.69 -21.24 49.32
CA PRO A 233 7.31 -21.73 49.33
C PRO A 233 6.29 -20.58 49.25
N LYS A 234 5.15 -20.81 48.58
CA LYS A 234 4.10 -19.79 48.35
C LYS A 234 3.65 -19.08 49.63
N TYR A 235 3.55 -19.79 50.76
CA TYR A 235 3.11 -19.22 52.04
C TYR A 235 4.15 -18.26 52.65
N LEU A 236 5.45 -18.56 52.50
CA LEU A 236 6.55 -17.70 52.93
C LEU A 236 6.64 -16.43 52.06
N ARG A 237 6.43 -16.56 50.74
CA ARG A 237 6.32 -15.39 49.85
C ARG A 237 5.18 -14.48 50.26
N ARG A 238 4.00 -15.06 50.57
CA ARG A 238 2.81 -14.30 50.98
C ARG A 238 3.02 -13.56 52.30
N LYS A 239 3.72 -14.18 53.25
CA LYS A 239 4.04 -13.60 54.56
C LYS A 239 5.08 -12.48 54.45
N LEU A 240 6.16 -12.71 53.69
CA LEU A 240 7.17 -11.68 53.40
C LEU A 240 6.58 -10.50 52.61
N CYS A 241 5.75 -10.74 51.58
CA CYS A 241 5.08 -9.67 50.85
C CYS A 241 4.06 -8.88 51.68
N ALA A 242 3.55 -9.46 52.78
CA ALA A 242 2.63 -8.78 53.70
C ALA A 242 3.37 -7.95 54.76
N GLU A 243 4.57 -8.39 55.17
CA GLU A 243 5.41 -7.70 56.16
C GLU A 243 6.31 -6.61 55.52
N PHE A 244 6.75 -6.79 54.27
CA PHE A 244 7.40 -5.73 53.51
C PHE A 244 6.34 -4.76 53.00
N LYS A 245 6.27 -3.55 53.59
CA LYS A 245 5.62 -2.39 52.95
C LYS A 245 6.06 -2.37 51.49
N PRO A 246 5.14 -2.17 50.51
CA PRO A 246 5.53 -2.13 49.11
C PRO A 246 6.64 -1.10 48.98
N LYS A 247 7.83 -1.50 48.48
CA LYS A 247 8.92 -0.56 48.19
C LYS A 247 8.30 0.57 47.40
N THR A 248 8.17 1.74 48.03
CA THR A 248 7.54 2.88 47.39
C THR A 248 8.41 3.21 46.21
N ARG A 249 7.85 3.12 45.00
CA ARG A 249 8.62 3.45 43.81
C ARG A 249 9.02 4.92 43.95
N ILE A 250 10.33 5.14 44.08
CA ILE A 250 10.93 6.48 44.20
C ILE A 250 10.56 7.33 42.97
N PHE A 251 10.28 6.67 41.84
CA PHE A 251 9.77 7.27 40.63
C PHE A 251 8.40 6.71 40.26
N GLU A 252 7.47 7.60 39.91
CA GLU A 252 6.18 7.28 39.30
C GLU A 252 6.12 7.94 37.90
N ILE A 253 5.67 7.21 36.88
CA ILE A 253 5.58 7.73 35.51
C ILE A 253 4.15 7.61 35.00
N GLN A 254 3.60 8.68 34.42
CA GLN A 254 2.26 8.70 33.82
C GLN A 254 2.23 9.60 32.56
N PRO A 255 1.58 9.18 31.45
CA PRO A 255 0.95 7.87 31.25
C PRO A 255 1.98 6.76 31.09
N THR A 256 1.57 5.51 31.31
CA THR A 256 2.44 4.33 31.12
C THR A 256 2.37 3.72 29.73
N SER A 257 1.39 4.14 28.93
CA SER A 257 1.18 3.71 27.56
C SER A 257 0.28 4.70 26.82
N GLY A 258 0.31 4.65 25.50
CA GLY A 258 -0.55 5.44 24.64
C GLY A 258 -0.31 5.16 23.15
N VAL A 259 -1.03 5.90 22.32
CA VAL A 259 -0.82 5.93 20.87
C VAL A 259 -0.51 7.38 20.49
N LEU A 260 0.45 7.57 19.59
CA LEU A 260 0.74 8.86 18.97
C LEU A 260 0.38 8.81 17.50
N ASP A 261 -0.58 9.63 17.09
CA ASP A 261 -0.93 9.81 15.69
C ASP A 261 0.17 10.57 14.93
N PRO A 262 0.14 10.55 13.58
CA PRO A 262 1.11 11.27 12.76
C PRO A 262 1.25 12.75 13.12
N GLY A 263 2.45 13.18 13.51
CA GLY A 263 2.74 14.55 13.91
C GLY A 263 2.33 14.91 15.34
N GLU A 264 1.73 13.98 16.09
CA GLU A 264 1.28 14.21 17.45
C GLU A 264 2.45 14.30 18.43
N ARG A 265 2.22 15.05 19.51
CA ARG A 265 3.09 15.11 20.69
C ARG A 265 2.27 14.83 21.94
N SER A 266 2.84 14.08 22.87
CA SER A 266 2.24 13.81 24.18
C SER A 266 3.23 14.09 25.30
N ASN A 267 2.72 14.54 26.44
CA ASN A 267 3.53 14.84 27.61
C ASN A 267 3.46 13.68 28.60
N MET A 268 4.62 13.16 28.97
CA MET A 268 4.80 12.12 29.98
C MET A 268 5.46 12.73 31.21
N GLN A 269 4.85 12.52 32.37
CA GLN A 269 5.31 13.05 33.64
C GLN A 269 6.07 11.99 34.42
N VAL A 270 7.26 12.35 34.89
CA VAL A 270 8.08 11.55 35.80
C VAL A 270 8.09 12.26 37.15
N LYS A 271 7.47 11.65 38.14
CA LYS A 271 7.38 12.15 39.50
C LYS A 271 8.39 11.46 40.41
N PHE A 272 9.29 12.23 40.99
CA PHE A 272 10.26 11.80 41.99
C PHE A 272 9.73 12.05 43.41
N MET A 273 9.73 11.01 44.25
CA MET A 273 9.19 11.02 45.62
C MET A 273 10.17 10.34 46.59
N PRO A 274 11.26 11.02 47.01
CA PRO A 274 12.21 10.48 47.98
C PRO A 274 11.55 10.30 49.35
N LYS A 275 11.90 9.20 50.02
CA LYS A 275 11.49 8.89 51.40
C LYS A 275 12.74 8.61 52.23
N GLU A 276 12.67 8.92 53.53
CA GLU A 276 13.67 8.44 54.50
C GLU A 276 13.65 6.90 54.52
N GLU A 277 14.85 6.31 54.43
CA GLU A 277 15.08 4.86 54.61
C GLU A 277 15.13 4.49 56.10
#